data_AF-A0A5P1EHF7-F1
#
_entry.id   AF-A0A5P1EHF7-F1
#
_cell.length_a   1.000
_cell.length_b   1.000
_cell.length_c   1.000
_cell.angle_alpha   90.00
_cell.angle_beta   90.00
_cell.angle_gamma   90.00
#
_symmetry.space_group_name_H-M   'P 1'
#
loop_
_entity.id
_entity.type
_entity.pdbx_description
1 polymer ?
#
loop_
_entity_poly.entity_id
_entity_poly.type
_entity_poly.pdbx_seq_one_letter_code
_entity_poly.pdbx_strand_id
1 'polypeptide(L)'
;MPEYELSRSLLRSGPAASLRINIRAVAQYAIDDGKGKVASDAVDQCLRALEDLDSMLLHATRKDPTASIKSMKNKVNVALGAIDSLLQTVPSPVLDKAKAIADAYRNPNDEEEESKPEDLDPDLKQLEAIL
;
A
#
# COMPACT_ATOMS: atom_id res chain seq x y z
N MET A 1 -20.98 7.69 -15.38
CA MET A 1 -20.24 6.62 -16.10
C MET A 1 -18.97 6.32 -15.30
N PRO A 2 -18.52 5.06 -15.17
CA PRO A 2 -17.30 4.75 -14.42
C PRO A 2 -16.06 5.35 -15.09
N GLU A 3 -15.15 5.92 -14.30
CA GLU A 3 -13.92 6.54 -14.78
C GLU A 3 -12.77 5.51 -14.86
N TYR A 4 -12.84 4.65 -15.89
CA TYR A 4 -11.89 3.55 -16.05
C TYR A 4 -10.45 4.03 -16.31
N GLU A 5 -10.26 5.12 -17.05
CA GLU A 5 -8.94 5.70 -17.29
C GLU A 5 -8.30 6.23 -16.01
N LEU A 6 -9.06 6.98 -15.20
CA LEU A 6 -8.58 7.47 -13.90
C LEU A 6 -8.23 6.31 -12.98
N SER A 7 -9.11 5.31 -12.88
CA SER A 7 -8.89 4.12 -12.05
C SER A 7 -7.59 3.40 -12.45
N ARG A 8 -7.32 3.30 -13.75
CA ARG A 8 -6.09 2.68 -14.27
C ARG A 8 -4.85 3.54 -14.04
N SER A 9 -4.99 4.86 -14.13
CA SER A 9 -3.92 5.80 -13.80
C SER A 9 -3.53 5.69 -12.33
N LEU A 10 -4.51 5.62 -11.42
CA LEU A 10 -4.28 5.44 -9.99
C LEU A 10 -3.57 4.12 -9.69
N LEU A 11 -3.94 3.02 -10.36
CA LEU A 11 -3.27 1.72 -10.22
C LEU A 11 -1.77 1.76 -10.62
N ARG A 12 -1.37 2.69 -11.47
CA ARG A 12 -0.01 2.80 -12.03
C ARG A 12 0.83 3.93 -11.47
N SER A 13 0.30 4.68 -10.52
CA SER A 13 0.93 5.88 -9.98
C SER A 13 0.89 5.87 -8.45
N GLY A 14 1.67 6.77 -7.84
CA GLY A 14 1.70 6.94 -6.39
C GLY A 14 1.96 5.63 -5.61
N PRO A 15 1.24 5.38 -4.51
CA PRO A 15 1.44 4.19 -3.68
C PRO A 15 1.28 2.86 -4.44
N ALA A 16 0.34 2.79 -5.38
CA ALA A 16 0.09 1.56 -6.15
C ALA A 16 1.26 1.19 -7.07
N ALA A 17 1.97 2.17 -7.62
CA ALA A 17 3.17 1.95 -8.43
C ALA A 17 4.31 1.31 -7.61
N SER A 18 4.47 1.75 -6.35
CA SER A 18 5.48 1.22 -5.43
C SER A 18 5.07 -0.11 -4.77
N LEU A 19 3.78 -0.46 -4.81
CA LEU A 19 3.22 -1.59 -4.06
C LEU A 19 3.95 -2.90 -4.35
N ARG A 20 4.28 -3.17 -5.61
CA ARG A 20 5.02 -4.38 -6.02
C ARG A 20 6.36 -4.53 -5.30
N ILE A 21 7.08 -3.43 -5.10
CA ILE A 21 8.38 -3.43 -4.42
C ILE A 21 8.13 -3.63 -2.92
N ASN A 22 7.16 -2.90 -2.36
CA ASN A 22 6.85 -2.91 -0.94
C ASN A 22 6.40 -4.30 -0.46
N ILE A 23 5.48 -4.97 -1.16
CA ILE A 23 4.98 -6.30 -0.74
C ILE A 23 6.07 -7.38 -0.83
N ARG A 24 7.03 -7.25 -1.75
CA ARG A 24 8.17 -8.18 -1.83
C ARG A 24 9.14 -7.99 -0.68
N ALA A 25 9.38 -6.75 -0.28
CA ALA A 25 10.19 -6.45 0.91
C ALA A 25 9.55 -7.07 2.17
N VAL A 26 8.23 -6.95 2.32
CA VAL A 26 7.51 -7.61 3.42
C VAL A 26 7.63 -9.13 3.34
N ALA A 27 7.50 -9.73 2.16
CA ALA A 27 7.66 -11.17 2.01
C ALA A 27 9.06 -11.67 2.38
N GLN A 28 10.10 -10.85 2.18
CA GLN A 28 11.47 -11.22 2.56
C GLN A 28 11.61 -11.42 4.07
N TYR A 29 10.92 -10.62 4.89
CA TYR A 29 10.89 -10.82 6.36
C TYR A 29 10.31 -12.18 6.75
N ALA A 30 9.34 -12.70 5.99
CA ALA A 30 8.67 -13.95 6.27
C ALA A 30 9.48 -15.19 5.83
N ILE A 31 10.41 -15.03 4.89
CA ILE A 31 11.31 -16.10 4.45
C ILE A 31 12.23 -16.51 5.61
N ASP A 32 12.72 -15.52 6.36
CA ASP A 32 13.63 -15.74 7.49
C ASP A 32 12.96 -16.46 8.68
N ASP A 33 11.62 -16.43 8.76
CA ASP A 33 10.78 -17.06 9.81
C ASP A 33 10.13 -18.39 9.35
N GLY A 34 10.55 -18.95 8.21
CA GLY A 34 10.02 -20.22 7.68
C GLY A 34 8.61 -20.12 7.07
N LYS A 35 8.04 -18.92 6.95
CA LYS A 35 6.74 -18.63 6.30
C LYS A 35 6.88 -18.21 4.84
N GLY A 36 8.07 -18.39 4.26
CA GLY A 36 8.42 -17.90 2.93
C GLY A 36 7.47 -18.34 1.82
N LYS A 37 6.95 -19.57 1.86
CA LYS A 37 5.99 -20.06 0.85
C LYS A 37 4.66 -19.31 0.90
N VAL A 38 4.10 -19.12 2.09
CA VAL A 38 2.84 -18.38 2.27
C VAL A 38 3.01 -16.94 1.78
N ALA A 39 4.14 -16.32 2.13
CA ALA A 39 4.45 -14.97 1.71
C ALA A 39 4.63 -14.85 0.18
N SER A 40 5.35 -15.79 -0.46
CA SER A 40 5.53 -15.80 -1.91
C SER A 40 4.21 -16.02 -2.65
N ASP A 41 3.39 -16.97 -2.19
CA ASP A 41 2.09 -17.28 -2.79
C ASP A 41 1.14 -16.06 -2.69
N ALA A 42 1.15 -15.37 -1.55
CA ALA A 42 0.39 -14.15 -1.34
C ALA A 42 0.86 -13.00 -2.26
N VAL A 43 2.17 -12.80 -2.42
CA VAL A 43 2.72 -11.80 -3.35
C VAL A 43 2.30 -12.11 -4.79
N ASP A 44 2.44 -13.36 -5.23
CA ASP A 44 2.07 -13.76 -6.58
C ASP A 44 0.58 -13.58 -6.85
N GLN A 45 -0.28 -13.97 -5.89
CA GLN A 45 -1.72 -13.78 -5.99
C GLN A 45 -2.10 -12.29 -6.07
N CYS A 46 -1.46 -11.44 -5.26
CA CYS A 46 -1.68 -10.00 -5.28
C CYS A 46 -1.30 -9.41 -6.65
N LEU A 47 -0.09 -9.70 -7.14
CA LEU A 47 0.40 -9.15 -8.42
C LEU A 47 -0.45 -9.59 -9.61
N ARG A 48 -0.81 -10.89 -9.68
CA ARG A 48 -1.69 -11.40 -10.74
C ARG A 48 -3.06 -10.73 -10.70
N ALA A 49 -3.64 -10.50 -9.52
CA ALA A 49 -4.93 -9.83 -9.41
C ALA A 49 -4.87 -8.36 -9.88
N LEU A 50 -3.77 -7.66 -9.63
CA LEU A 50 -3.56 -6.29 -10.08
C LEU A 50 -3.29 -6.21 -11.60
N GLU A 51 -2.55 -7.16 -12.16
CA GLU A 51 -2.34 -7.29 -13.62
C GLU A 51 -3.64 -7.59 -14.37
N ASP A 52 -4.44 -8.51 -13.83
CA ASP A 52 -5.79 -8.80 -14.34
C ASP A 52 -6.68 -7.56 -14.27
N LEU A 53 -6.67 -6.83 -13.14
CA LEU A 53 -7.44 -5.60 -12.97
C LEU A 53 -7.02 -4.53 -13.99
N ASP A 54 -5.72 -4.31 -14.20
CA ASP A 54 -5.22 -3.36 -15.20
C ASP A 54 -5.71 -3.70 -16.62
N SER A 55 -5.65 -4.98 -16.97
CA SER A 55 -6.10 -5.49 -18.26
C SER A 55 -7.60 -5.26 -18.42
N MET A 56 -8.40 -5.59 -17.41
CA MET A 56 -9.84 -5.36 -17.40
C MET A 56 -10.20 -3.87 -17.54
N LEU A 57 -9.46 -2.99 -16.84
CA LEU A 57 -9.64 -1.54 -16.96
C LEU A 57 -9.32 -1.06 -18.38
N LEU A 58 -8.24 -1.56 -19.01
CA LEU A 58 -7.91 -1.25 -20.40
C LEU A 58 -9.00 -1.70 -21.38
N HIS A 59 -9.58 -2.88 -21.19
CA HIS A 59 -10.69 -3.34 -22.03
C HIS A 59 -11.93 -2.44 -21.85
N ALA A 60 -12.21 -2.02 -20.61
CA ALA A 60 -13.33 -1.14 -20.32
C ALA A 60 -13.18 0.26 -20.91
N THR A 61 -11.96 0.84 -20.93
CA THR A 61 -11.72 2.13 -21.61
C THR A 61 -11.95 2.04 -23.12
N ARG A 62 -11.75 0.85 -23.70
CA ARG A 62 -12.04 0.54 -25.11
C ARG A 62 -13.52 0.19 -25.38
N LYS A 63 -14.40 0.39 -24.40
CA LYS A 63 -15.86 0.11 -24.48
C LYS A 63 -16.17 -1.36 -24.79
N ASP A 64 -15.35 -2.28 -24.30
CA ASP A 64 -15.60 -3.72 -24.40
C ASP A 64 -16.91 -4.09 -23.67
N PRO A 65 -17.89 -4.71 -24.35
CA PRO A 65 -19.18 -5.07 -23.75
C PRO A 65 -19.07 -6.17 -22.68
N THR A 66 -17.95 -6.88 -22.61
CA THR A 66 -17.67 -7.91 -21.58
C THR A 66 -17.10 -7.31 -20.29
N ALA A 67 -16.76 -6.01 -20.30
CA ALA A 67 -16.24 -5.33 -19.12
C ALA A 67 -17.27 -5.31 -17.98
N SER A 68 -16.89 -5.86 -16.84
CA SER A 68 -17.76 -5.97 -15.67
C SER A 68 -17.13 -5.30 -14.45
N ILE A 69 -17.81 -4.27 -13.93
CA ILE A 69 -17.44 -3.59 -12.67
C ILE A 69 -17.38 -4.60 -11.52
N LYS A 70 -18.32 -5.56 -11.50
CA LYS A 70 -18.35 -6.62 -10.47
C LYS A 70 -17.06 -7.44 -10.50
N SER A 71 -16.61 -7.82 -11.69
CA SER A 71 -15.37 -8.60 -11.85
C SER A 71 -14.13 -7.76 -11.47
N MET A 72 -14.09 -6.47 -11.78
CA MET A 72 -13.00 -5.57 -11.36
C MET A 72 -12.94 -5.42 -9.83
N LYS A 73 -14.09 -5.20 -9.18
CA LYS A 73 -14.19 -5.15 -7.71
C LYS A 73 -13.73 -6.47 -7.08
N ASN A 74 -14.06 -7.60 -7.71
CA ASN A 74 -13.58 -8.89 -7.24
C ASN A 74 -12.05 -9.00 -7.30
N LYS A 75 -11.39 -8.49 -8.35
CA LYS A 75 -9.93 -8.46 -8.43
C LYS A 75 -9.29 -7.58 -7.35
N VAL A 76 -9.91 -6.44 -7.02
CA VAL A 76 -9.49 -5.63 -5.86
C VAL A 76 -9.59 -6.44 -4.56
N ASN A 77 -10.71 -7.12 -4.32
CA ASN A 77 -10.88 -7.94 -3.11
C ASN A 77 -9.87 -9.09 -3.04
N VAL A 78 -9.54 -9.72 -4.17
CA VAL A 78 -8.50 -10.76 -4.22
C VAL A 78 -7.13 -10.17 -3.88
N ALA A 79 -6.80 -8.99 -4.39
CA ALA A 79 -5.54 -8.32 -4.06
C ALA A 79 -5.47 -7.93 -2.57
N LEU A 80 -6.57 -7.43 -2.00
CA LEU A 80 -6.67 -7.10 -0.57
C LEU A 80 -6.50 -8.35 0.31
N GLY A 81 -7.22 -9.43 0.02
CA GLY A 81 -7.09 -10.68 0.78
C GLY A 81 -5.68 -11.30 0.69
N ALA A 82 -5.01 -11.14 -0.45
CA ALA A 82 -3.61 -11.53 -0.60
C ALA A 82 -2.67 -10.66 0.26
N ILE A 83 -2.91 -9.35 0.33
CA ILE A 83 -2.16 -8.46 1.24
C ILE A 83 -2.41 -8.85 2.70
N ASP A 84 -3.65 -9.14 3.11
CA ASP A 84 -3.95 -9.59 4.47
C ASP A 84 -3.22 -10.89 4.81
N SER A 85 -3.20 -11.85 3.88
CA SER A 85 -2.46 -13.11 4.03
C SER A 85 -0.96 -12.89 4.17
N LEU A 86 -0.41 -11.92 3.42
CA LEU A 86 0.99 -11.52 3.54
C LEU A 86 1.26 -10.87 4.92
N LEU A 87 0.40 -9.97 5.38
CA LEU A 87 0.58 -9.30 6.68
C LEU A 87 0.51 -10.28 7.86
N GLN A 88 -0.25 -11.38 7.75
CA GLN A 88 -0.26 -12.46 8.75
C GLN A 88 1.10 -13.18 8.89
N THR A 89 2.00 -13.05 7.90
CA THR A 89 3.34 -13.62 7.99
C THR A 89 4.30 -12.76 8.82
N VAL A 90 3.95 -11.49 9.05
CA VAL A 90 4.74 -10.54 9.84
C VAL A 90 4.54 -10.81 11.33
N PRO A 91 5.61 -10.83 12.16
CA PRO A 91 5.47 -10.97 13.61
C PRO A 91 4.56 -9.90 14.22
N SER A 92 3.66 -10.29 15.12
CA SER A 92 2.66 -9.39 15.71
C SER A 92 3.23 -8.09 16.29
N PRO A 93 4.34 -8.09 17.06
CA PRO A 93 4.89 -6.85 17.61
C PRO A 93 5.31 -5.83 16.53
N VAL A 94 5.80 -6.33 15.38
CA VAL A 94 6.20 -5.48 14.25
C VAL A 94 4.96 -4.97 13.52
N LEU A 95 3.98 -5.85 13.30
CA LEU A 95 2.72 -5.50 12.65
C LEU A 95 1.93 -4.45 13.46
N ASP A 96 1.87 -4.60 14.77
CA ASP A 96 1.15 -3.67 15.66
C ASP A 96 1.82 -2.30 15.68
N LYS A 97 3.16 -2.25 15.72
CA LYS A 97 3.91 -1.00 15.57
C LYS A 97 3.67 -0.35 14.21
N ALA A 98 3.68 -1.13 13.13
CA ALA A 98 3.44 -0.63 11.79
C ALA A 98 2.01 -0.07 11.62
N LYS A 99 1.01 -0.72 12.22
CA LYS A 99 -0.38 -0.22 12.26
C LYS A 99 -0.48 1.12 12.97
N ALA A 100 0.11 1.25 14.16
CA ALA A 100 0.11 2.51 14.90
C ALA A 100 0.70 3.66 14.08
N ILE A 101 1.81 3.42 13.37
CA ILE A 101 2.42 4.41 12.46
C ILE A 101 1.45 4.74 11.31
N ALA A 102 0.89 3.72 10.65
CA ALA A 102 -0.02 3.93 9.52
C ALA A 102 -1.30 4.69 9.91
N ASP A 103 -1.83 4.43 11.12
CA ASP A 103 -3.01 5.11 11.65
C ASP A 103 -2.73 6.60 11.91
N ALA A 104 -1.55 6.94 12.45
CA ALA A 104 -1.11 8.34 12.63
C ALA A 104 -1.04 9.11 11.31
N TYR A 105 -0.53 8.49 10.23
CA TYR A 105 -0.53 9.12 8.90
C TYR A 105 -1.93 9.30 8.30
N ARG A 106 -2.93 8.53 8.73
CA ARG A 106 -4.29 8.56 8.18
C ARG A 106 -5.16 9.67 8.81
N ASN A 107 -4.89 10.01 10.07
CA ASN A 107 -5.52 11.09 10.81
C ASN A 107 -4.44 12.10 11.28
N PRO A 108 -4.00 13.04 10.42
CA PRO A 108 -3.04 14.06 10.86
C PRO A 108 -3.60 14.98 11.96
N ASN A 109 -4.92 15.00 12.16
CA ASN A 109 -5.60 15.88 13.10
C ASN A 109 -5.51 15.45 14.58
N ASP A 110 -4.99 14.27 14.90
CA ASP A 110 -4.86 13.80 16.29
C ASP A 110 -3.51 14.20 16.93
N GLU A 111 -2.57 14.79 16.16
CA GLU A 111 -1.25 15.23 16.66
C GLU A 111 -1.06 16.77 16.64
N GLU A 112 -2.03 17.55 16.16
CA GLU A 112 -1.96 19.03 16.18
C GLU A 112 -2.27 19.66 17.57
N GLU A 113 -2.63 18.87 18.59
CA GLU A 113 -2.91 19.42 19.94
C GLU A 113 -1.80 19.25 20.99
N GLU A 114 -0.67 18.60 20.69
CA GLU A 114 0.43 18.51 21.67
C GLU A 114 1.84 18.53 21.06
N SER A 115 2.11 19.52 20.22
CA SER A 115 3.44 20.13 20.18
C SER A 115 3.33 21.63 19.98
N LYS A 116 3.14 22.34 21.10
CA LYS A 116 3.70 23.71 21.21
C LYS A 116 5.14 23.65 20.69
N PRO A 117 5.65 24.70 20.03
CA PRO A 117 7.03 24.73 19.60
C PRO A 117 7.92 24.59 20.85
N GLU A 118 8.32 23.35 21.15
CA GLU A 118 9.36 23.08 22.12
C GLU A 118 10.61 23.71 21.53
N ASP A 119 11.14 24.62 22.32
CA ASP A 119 12.33 25.41 22.09
C ASP A 119 13.35 24.62 21.26
N LEU A 120 13.48 24.98 19.99
CA LEU A 120 14.39 24.32 19.05
C LEU A 120 15.76 24.15 19.72
N ASP A 121 16.32 22.94 19.59
CA ASP A 121 17.67 22.57 20.03
C ASP A 121 18.65 23.73 19.73
N PRO A 122 19.41 24.23 20.72
CA PRO A 122 20.34 25.34 20.51
C PRO A 122 21.33 25.09 19.36
N ASP A 123 21.60 23.83 19.00
CA ASP A 123 22.46 23.50 17.87
C ASP A 123 21.78 23.76 16.51
N LEU A 124 20.45 23.55 16.40
CA LEU A 124 19.68 23.87 15.18
C LEU A 124 19.58 25.38 14.96
N LYS A 125 19.46 26.17 16.03
CA LYS A 125 19.44 27.65 15.94
C LYS A 125 20.77 28.22 15.48
N GLN A 126 21.89 27.58 15.81
CA GLN A 126 23.21 28.00 15.33
C GLN A 126 23.39 27.79 13.83
N LEU A 127 22.75 26.76 13.26
CA LEU A 127 22.79 26.49 11.82
C LEU A 127 22.01 27.52 10.99
N GLU A 128 20.86 28.01 11.48
CA GLU A 128 20.11 29.07 10.80
C GLU A 128 20.85 30.41 10.80
N ALA A 129 21.67 30.69 11.81
CA ALA A 129 22.41 31.96 11.92
C ALA A 129 23.57 32.11 10.91
N ILE A 130 23.89 31.05 10.16
CA ILE A 130 25.03 31.02 9.21
C ILE A 130 24.54 30.98 7.74
N LEU A 131 23.23 30.93 7.51
CA LEU A 131 22.59 31.07 6.19
C LEU A 131 22.13 32.51 5.94
#